data_AF-A0AAJ1YHC4-F1
#
_entry.id   AF-A0AAJ1YHC4-F1
#
_cell.length_a   1.000
_cell.length_b   1.000
_cell.length_c   1.000
_cell.angle_alpha   90.00
_cell.angle_beta   90.00
_cell.angle_gamma   90.00
#
_symmetry.space_group_name_H-M   'P 1'
#
loop_
_entity.id
_entity.type
_entity.pdbx_description
1 polymer ?
#
loop_
_entity_poly.entity_id
_entity_poly.type
_entity_poly.pdbx_seq_one_letter_code
_entity_poly.pdbx_strand_id
1 'polypeptide(L)'
;MNTLAARFYSDTHYPIPHADFLRLQHAHSVGVLFLDMLDQMNCCGQRPDSFQQDALASVVAVLTDQLGQVVTTCESHINHNLEATAA
;
A
#
# COMPACT_ATOMS: atom_id res chain seq x y z
N MET A 1 17.69 -3.90 -16.64
CA MET A 1 17.83 -4.36 -15.24
C MET A 1 18.91 -3.52 -14.56
N ASN A 2 18.59 -2.86 -13.44
CA ASN A 2 19.51 -1.95 -12.75
C ASN A 2 20.44 -2.76 -11.83
N THR A 3 21.72 -2.81 -12.17
CA THR A 3 22.74 -3.67 -11.56
C THR A 3 23.24 -3.21 -10.19
N LEU A 4 22.93 -1.96 -9.79
CA LEU A 4 23.25 -1.43 -8.47
C LEU A 4 22.34 -2.02 -7.38
N ALA A 5 21.03 -2.13 -7.64
CA ALA A 5 20.08 -2.73 -6.71
C ALA A 5 20.45 -4.20 -6.40
N ALA A 6 20.89 -4.95 -7.41
CA ALA A 6 21.27 -6.35 -7.26
C ALA A 6 22.56 -6.58 -6.44
N ARG A 7 23.44 -5.58 -6.29
CA ARG A 7 24.69 -5.70 -5.51
C ARG A 7 24.54 -5.29 -4.05
N PHE A 8 23.63 -4.37 -3.74
CA PHE A 8 23.41 -3.89 -2.37
C PHE A 8 22.22 -4.58 -1.68
N TYR A 9 21.29 -5.15 -2.45
CA TYR A 9 20.13 -5.88 -1.93
C TYR A 9 20.21 -7.34 -2.40
N SER A 10 21.12 -8.12 -1.80
CA SER A 10 21.21 -9.56 -2.05
C SER A 10 19.95 -10.31 -1.57
N ASP A 11 19.26 -9.78 -0.55
CA ASP A 11 17.94 -10.24 -0.13
C ASP A 11 16.85 -9.39 -0.77
N THR A 12 16.36 -9.86 -1.91
CA THR A 12 15.14 -9.31 -2.57
C THR A 12 13.85 -9.83 -1.93
N HIS A 13 13.96 -10.70 -0.93
CA HIS A 13 12.84 -11.32 -0.24
C HIS A 13 12.89 -10.98 1.25
N TYR A 14 12.06 -10.04 1.67
CA TYR A 14 11.93 -9.65 3.08
C TYR A 14 10.68 -10.31 3.65
N PRO A 15 10.79 -11.11 4.74
CA PRO A 15 9.62 -11.60 5.42
C PRO A 15 8.88 -10.42 6.07
N ILE A 16 7.59 -10.27 5.77
CA ILE A 16 6.72 -9.31 6.45
C ILE A 16 5.91 -10.02 7.55
N PRO A 17 5.58 -9.34 8.65
CA PRO A 17 4.65 -9.88 9.65
C PRO A 17 3.29 -10.23 9.03
N HIS A 18 2.63 -11.28 9.54
CA HIS A 18 1.31 -11.69 9.06
C HIS A 18 0.27 -10.56 9.18
N ALA A 19 0.38 -9.70 10.21
CA ALA A 19 -0.48 -8.54 10.38
C ALA A 19 -0.36 -7.54 9.21
N ASP A 20 0.84 -7.34 8.68
CA ASP A 20 1.08 -6.45 7.53
C ASP A 20 0.57 -7.08 6.23
N PHE A 21 0.69 -8.40 6.09
CA PHE A 21 0.02 -9.12 5.00
C PHE A 21 -1.51 -8.91 5.04
N LEU A 22 -2.15 -9.00 6.21
CA LEU A 22 -3.59 -8.75 6.36
C LEU A 22 -3.96 -7.29 6.02
N ARG A 23 -3.12 -6.32 6.40
CA ARG A 23 -3.29 -4.91 6.01
C ARG A 23 -3.20 -4.76 4.49
N LEU A 24 -2.21 -5.36 3.84
CA LEU A 24 -2.10 -5.36 2.38
C LEU A 24 -3.32 -6.00 1.71
N GLN A 25 -3.79 -7.13 2.23
CA GLN A 25 -4.96 -7.82 1.70
C GLN A 25 -6.24 -6.98 1.85
N HIS A 26 -6.39 -6.29 2.98
CA HIS A 26 -7.51 -5.39 3.21
C HIS A 26 -7.43 -4.17 2.29
N ALA A 27 -6.28 -3.50 2.19
CA ALA A 27 -6.06 -2.39 1.27
C ALA A 27 -6.35 -2.79 -0.18
N HIS A 28 -5.90 -3.96 -0.61
CA HIS A 28 -6.22 -4.50 -1.93
C HIS A 28 -7.73 -4.67 -2.12
N SER A 29 -8.42 -5.30 -1.18
CA SER A 29 -9.86 -5.56 -1.26
C SER A 29 -10.67 -4.27 -1.31
N VAL A 30 -10.32 -3.27 -0.48
CA VAL A 30 -10.93 -1.94 -0.48
C VAL A 30 -10.65 -1.21 -1.79
N GLY A 31 -9.44 -1.31 -2.33
CA GLY A 31 -9.07 -0.70 -3.61
C GLY A 31 -9.88 -1.27 -4.78
N VAL A 32 -10.07 -2.59 -4.84
CA VAL A 32 -10.92 -3.23 -5.86
C VAL A 32 -12.37 -2.74 -5.76
N LEU A 33 -12.92 -2.70 -4.54
CA LEU A 33 -14.29 -2.21 -4.32
C LEU A 33 -14.44 -0.72 -4.70
N PHE A 34 -13.44 0.09 -4.40
CA PHE A 34 -13.42 1.51 -4.78
C PHE A 34 -13.39 1.70 -6.30
N LEU A 35 -12.60 0.91 -7.02
CA LEU A 35 -12.54 0.95 -8.48
C LEU A 35 -13.87 0.52 -9.11
N ASP A 36 -14.52 -0.51 -8.57
CA ASP A 36 -15.86 -0.95 -9.02
C ASP A 36 -16.91 0.15 -8.81
N MET A 37 -16.89 0.81 -7.65
CA MET A 37 -17.77 1.94 -7.36
C MET A 37 -17.55 3.11 -8.34
N LEU A 38 -16.29 3.44 -8.67
CA LEU A 38 -15.98 4.46 -9.66
C LEU A 38 -16.46 4.07 -11.07
N ASP A 39 -16.32 2.81 -11.47
CA ASP A 39 -16.80 2.32 -12.76
C ASP A 39 -18.32 2.45 -12.86
N GLN A 40 -19.06 2.05 -11.82
CA GLN A 40 -20.52 2.22 -11.77
C GLN A 40 -20.94 3.69 -11.87
N MET A 41 -20.25 4.60 -11.18
CA MET A 41 -20.54 6.03 -11.27
C MET A 41 -20.29 6.58 -12.69
N ASN A 42 -19.22 6.14 -13.34
CA ASN A 42 -18.90 6.51 -14.72
C ASN A 42 -19.94 5.97 -15.70
N CYS A 43 -20.36 4.71 -15.57
CA CYS A 43 -21.41 4.10 -16.40
C CYS A 43 -22.75 4.83 -16.27
N CYS A 44 -23.10 5.31 -15.08
CA CYS A 44 -24.33 6.07 -14.85
C CYS A 44 -24.21 7.56 -15.23
N GLY A 45 -23.04 8.01 -15.70
CA GLY A 45 -22.79 9.42 -16.03
C GLY A 45 -22.94 10.36 -14.82
N GLN A 46 -22.84 9.84 -13.61
CA GLN A 46 -23.05 10.62 -12.40
C GLN A 46 -21.76 11.34 -12.01
N ARG A 47 -21.86 12.66 -11.85
CA ARG A 47 -20.79 13.44 -11.23
C ARG A 47 -20.96 13.31 -9.71
N PRO A 48 -19.91 12.91 -8.97
CA PRO A 48 -20.02 12.78 -7.52
C PRO A 48 -20.39 14.11 -6.88
N ASP A 49 -21.41 14.09 -6.03
CA ASP A 49 -21.74 15.23 -5.16
C ASP A 49 -20.65 15.44 -4.09
N SER A 50 -20.76 16.52 -3.32
CA SER A 50 -19.75 16.85 -2.29
C SER A 50 -19.64 15.75 -1.22
N PHE A 51 -20.75 15.12 -0.86
CA PHE A 51 -20.76 14.05 0.14
C PHE A 51 -20.06 12.78 -0.38
N GLN A 52 -20.29 12.43 -1.64
CA GLN A 52 -19.61 11.34 -2.31
C GLN A 52 -18.11 11.64 -2.47
N GLN A 53 -17.73 12.88 -2.77
CA GLN A 53 -16.31 13.27 -2.80
C GLN A 53 -15.63 13.09 -1.45
N ASP A 54 -16.28 13.50 -0.35
CA ASP A 54 -15.76 13.30 1.00
C ASP A 54 -15.65 11.80 1.35
N ALA A 55 -16.63 10.99 0.95
CA ALA A 55 -16.58 9.54 1.12
C ALA A 55 -15.43 8.90 0.33
N LEU A 56 -15.22 9.31 -0.93
CA LEU A 56 -14.10 8.83 -1.75
C LEU A 56 -12.76 9.23 -1.13
N ALA A 57 -12.63 10.47 -0.64
CA ALA A 57 -11.44 10.95 0.05
C ALA A 57 -11.16 10.14 1.34
N SER A 58 -12.21 9.77 2.08
CA SER A 58 -12.09 8.91 3.26
C SER A 58 -11.57 7.51 2.91
N VAL A 59 -12.07 6.89 1.84
CA VAL A 59 -11.57 5.58 1.38
C VAL A 59 -10.10 5.67 0.97
N VAL A 60 -9.72 6.71 0.23
CA VAL A 60 -8.32 6.94 -0.15
C VAL A 60 -7.44 7.12 1.10
N ALA A 61 -7.91 7.87 2.11
CA ALA A 61 -7.18 8.05 3.36
C ALA A 61 -6.92 6.72 4.08
N VAL A 62 -7.93 5.83 4.16
CA VAL A 62 -7.77 4.49 4.75
C VAL A 62 -6.77 3.65 3.97
N LEU A 63 -6.84 3.65 2.62
CA LEU A 63 -5.89 2.94 1.78
C LEU A 63 -4.45 3.44 2.01
N THR A 64 -4.27 4.76 2.07
CA THR A 64 -2.95 5.36 2.30
C THR A 64 -2.40 5.05 3.69
N ASP A 65 -3.25 5.02 4.72
CA ASP A 65 -2.84 4.66 6.08
C ASP A 65 -2.39 3.20 6.17
N GLN A 66 -3.15 2.28 5.58
CA GLN A 66 -2.79 0.86 5.60
C GLN A 66 -1.51 0.57 4.82
N LEU A 67 -1.29 1.23 3.68
CA LEU A 67 -0.04 1.13 2.94
C LEU A 67 1.12 1.76 3.72
N GLY A 68 0.90 2.91 4.35
CA GLY A 68 1.90 3.61 5.17
C GLY A 68 2.42 2.74 6.30
N GLN A 69 1.52 2.07 7.04
CA GLN A 69 1.90 1.16 8.12
C GLN A 69 2.81 0.02 7.64
N VAL A 70 2.51 -0.57 6.48
CA VAL A 70 3.32 -1.65 5.90
C VAL A 70 4.69 -1.13 5.45
N VAL A 71 4.73 0.06 4.82
CA VAL A 71 5.98 0.70 4.40
C VAL A 71 6.88 0.96 5.61
N THR A 72 6.33 1.53 6.70
CA THR A 72 7.09 1.78 7.93
C THR A 72 7.67 0.49 8.51
N THR A 73 6.91 -0.62 8.52
CA THR A 73 7.45 -1.92 8.96
C THR A 73 8.61 -2.37 8.06
N CYS A 74 8.43 -2.31 6.74
CA CYS A 74 9.46 -2.70 5.78
C CYS A 74 10.74 -1.84 5.92
N GLU A 75 10.62 -0.52 6.07
CA GLU A 75 11.75 0.38 6.30
C GLU A 75 12.49 0.05 7.60
N SER A 76 11.75 -0.27 8.68
CA SER A 76 12.35 -0.71 9.93
C SER A 76 13.18 -1.99 9.77
N HIS A 77 12.68 -2.97 9.02
CA HIS A 77 13.42 -4.20 8.73
C HIS A 77 14.68 -3.95 7.87
N ILE A 78 14.58 -3.10 6.86
CA ILE A 78 15.71 -2.74 6.00
C ILE A 78 16.81 -2.05 6.82
N ASN A 79 16.44 -1.06 7.64
CA ASN A 79 17.40 -0.34 8.48
C ASN A 79 18.08 -1.26 9.50
N HIS A 80 17.32 -2.13 10.17
CA HIS A 80 17.88 -3.09 11.12
C HIS A 80 18.87 -4.06 10.47
N ASN A 81 18.59 -4.54 9.25
CA ASN A 81 19.51 -5.40 8.51
C ASN A 81 20.79 -4.66 8.06
N LEU A 82 20.68 -3.40 7.66
CA LEU A 82 21.83 -2.58 7.30
C LEU A 82 22.76 -2.31 8.50
N GLU A 83 22.20 -2.03 9.68
CA GLU A 83 22.97 -1.88 10.93
C GLU A 83 23.67 -3.19 11.33
N ALA A 84 22.98 -4.33 11.21
CA ALA A 84 23.55 -5.64 11.53
C ALA A 84 24.68 -6.07 10.57
N THR A 85 24.70 -5.57 9.34
CA THR A 85 25.75 -5.87 8.35
C THR A 85 26.96 -4.94 8.49
N ALA A 86 26.82 -3.84 9.22
CA ALA A 86 27.89 -2.84 9.44
C ALA A 86 28.69 -3.07 10.74
N ALA A 87 28.29 -4.02 11.58
CA ALA A 87 28.95 -4.43 12.83
C ALA A 87 29.77 -5.71 12.63
#